data_AF-A0A9W8MSU9-F1
#
_entry.id   AF-A0A9W8MSU9-F1
#
_cell.length_a   1.000
_cell.length_b   1.000
_cell.length_c   1.000
_cell.angle_alpha   90.00
_cell.angle_beta   90.00
_cell.angle_gamma   90.00
#
_symmetry.space_group_name_H-M   'P 1'
#
loop_
_entity.id
_entity.type
_entity.pdbx_description
1 polymer ?
#
loop_
_entity_poly.entity_id
_entity_poly.type
_entity_poly.pdbx_seq_one_letter_code
_entity_poly.pdbx_strand_id
1 'polypeptide(L)'
;MNGRCVSPFPPPWTTPLSPSAMQTPTKSGHSTIFHFLLGPTDEILQYPVSVWKRGNYITACIRRGLREEARKAMQHSFPVPRPQDISHLPNELLFEIFEKLHPLDLYHLCQTSKDLRKLLLNGEAFSHVWKAAYENYPTLPSCPQDVSLPKWTSLLFGPDSCDMCGAEYAMTDIAFRARYCDNCMDEYYFTRSDLRRVIQTGPNYYGAALSLARSSTRSSGVNYTKHESKRFLRSDVERICQQMQKRAANMELGALAASIDSSREFGEFLEHKTHTRECNKWCRTQYTLCERVHETTTEALARRFVSHKFAKRFDPQDLFSPSVTTSLYELFLYSGVRKLRGPTFRSSLTSISKIFSDARVLRLESERTQREHARCKRIHDEFDGYMATMPARNGRVCVQRDGGPRPREKVPDVNEVVCELKRFIVTCFEDHQRDLQAANTLF
;
A
#
# COMPACT_ATOMS: atom_id res chain seq x y z
N MET A 1 27.55 -46.00 8.27
CA MET A 1 27.37 -45.77 9.72
C MET A 1 26.67 -44.43 9.89
N ASN A 2 25.34 -44.46 9.77
CA ASN A 2 24.36 -44.40 10.88
C ASN A 2 24.13 -42.93 11.28
N GLY A 3 22.96 -42.32 11.13
CA GLY A 3 21.63 -42.80 10.78
C GLY A 3 20.64 -41.80 11.38
N ARG A 4 19.58 -41.42 10.66
CA ARG A 4 18.37 -40.91 11.31
C ARG A 4 17.16 -41.50 10.59
N CYS A 5 16.44 -42.29 11.37
CA CYS A 5 15.23 -43.00 11.03
C CYS A 5 14.15 -42.03 10.52
N VAL A 6 13.50 -42.42 9.44
CA VAL A 6 12.25 -41.83 8.97
C VAL A 6 11.20 -42.93 9.00
N SER A 7 9.97 -42.54 9.38
CA SER A 7 8.67 -43.22 9.25
C SER A 7 8.12 -43.90 10.52
N PRO A 8 6.77 -44.15 10.66
CA PRO A 8 5.70 -43.93 9.67
C PRO A 8 4.30 -43.46 10.18
N PHE A 9 3.43 -43.10 9.22
CA PHE A 9 1.94 -43.03 9.18
C PHE A 9 1.14 -41.85 9.79
N PRO A 10 0.19 -41.27 9.01
CA PRO A 10 -0.98 -40.51 9.49
C PRO A 10 -2.26 -41.36 9.54
N PRO A 11 -3.29 -40.97 10.31
CA PRO A 11 -4.67 -41.28 9.91
C PRO A 11 -5.66 -40.12 10.24
N PRO A 12 -6.95 -40.19 9.87
CA PRO A 12 -7.44 -40.17 8.49
C PRO A 12 -8.68 -39.26 8.37
N TRP A 13 -8.60 -38.06 7.80
CA TRP A 13 -9.80 -37.34 7.33
C TRP A 13 -9.48 -36.52 6.08
N THR A 14 -9.32 -37.22 4.96
CA THR A 14 -9.42 -36.66 3.62
C THR A 14 -10.86 -36.77 3.14
N THR A 15 -11.55 -35.65 3.07
CA THR A 15 -12.48 -35.36 1.96
C THR A 15 -12.67 -33.85 1.85
N PRO A 16 -12.25 -33.22 0.74
CA PRO A 16 -12.71 -31.89 0.38
C PRO A 16 -14.08 -32.00 -0.30
N LEU A 17 -15.08 -31.26 0.19
CA LEU A 17 -16.32 -31.04 -0.53
C LEU A 17 -16.09 -29.94 -1.57
N SER A 18 -16.21 -30.29 -2.86
CA SER A 18 -16.31 -29.35 -3.98
C SER A 18 -17.56 -28.46 -3.85
N PRO A 19 -17.50 -27.17 -4.24
CA PRO A 19 -18.69 -26.34 -4.34
C PRO A 19 -19.36 -26.52 -5.71
N SER A 20 -20.62 -26.96 -5.71
CA SER A 20 -21.49 -26.96 -6.88
C SER A 20 -21.98 -25.56 -7.24
N ALA A 21 -22.03 -25.35 -8.55
CA ALA A 21 -22.60 -24.27 -9.33
C ALA A 21 -23.75 -23.46 -8.70
N MET A 22 -23.65 -22.13 -8.85
CA MET A 22 -24.83 -21.26 -8.86
C MET A 22 -24.68 -20.20 -9.96
N GLN A 23 -25.80 -20.00 -10.65
CA GLN A 23 -25.98 -19.34 -11.93
C GLN A 23 -25.85 -17.82 -11.86
N THR A 24 -25.47 -17.23 -12.99
CA THR A 24 -25.47 -15.80 -13.30
C THR A 24 -26.86 -15.15 -13.19
N PRO A 25 -26.91 -13.86 -12.84
CA PRO A 25 -27.84 -12.95 -13.48
C PRO A 25 -27.16 -11.74 -14.15
N THR A 26 -27.94 -11.18 -15.06
CA THR A 26 -27.68 -10.26 -16.15
C THR A 26 -27.29 -8.83 -15.76
N LYS A 27 -26.57 -8.21 -16.71
CA LYS A 27 -26.08 -6.83 -16.79
C LYS A 27 -27.11 -5.74 -16.45
N SER A 28 -26.67 -4.73 -15.72
CA SER A 28 -27.05 -3.33 -15.98
C SER A 28 -25.97 -2.35 -15.50
N GLY A 29 -25.34 -1.67 -16.46
CA GLY A 29 -24.99 -0.25 -16.43
C GLY A 29 -24.19 0.34 -15.26
N HIS A 30 -23.01 0.86 -15.65
CA HIS A 30 -22.24 1.96 -15.06
C HIS A 30 -20.98 1.60 -14.24
N SER A 31 -19.87 2.20 -14.69
CA SER A 31 -18.54 2.32 -14.07
C SER A 31 -17.59 1.12 -14.20
N THR A 32 -16.84 1.04 -15.31
CA THR A 32 -15.62 0.21 -15.36
C THR A 32 -14.64 0.66 -16.45
N ILE A 33 -13.66 1.50 -16.11
CA ILE A 33 -12.39 1.60 -16.87
C ILE A 33 -11.20 1.03 -16.07
N PHE A 34 -11.37 0.69 -14.79
CA PHE A 34 -10.26 0.23 -13.94
C PHE A 34 -10.01 -1.29 -13.88
N HIS A 35 -10.90 -2.14 -14.42
CA HIS A 35 -10.73 -3.61 -14.33
C HIS A 35 -10.03 -4.29 -15.52
N PHE A 36 -9.63 -3.57 -16.57
CA PHE A 36 -9.13 -4.21 -17.79
C PHE A 36 -7.60 -4.44 -17.85
N LEU A 37 -6.85 -4.15 -16.78
CA LEU A 37 -5.39 -4.30 -16.76
C LEU A 37 -4.86 -5.46 -15.90
N LEU A 38 -5.71 -6.17 -15.17
CA LEU A 38 -5.33 -7.38 -14.43
C LEU A 38 -6.38 -8.45 -14.76
N GLY A 39 -5.96 -9.54 -15.40
CA GLY A 39 -6.83 -10.64 -15.81
C GLY A 39 -7.56 -11.33 -14.64
N PRO A 40 -8.51 -12.23 -14.92
CA PRO A 40 -9.30 -12.86 -13.88
C PRO A 40 -8.48 -13.99 -13.25
N THR A 41 -8.19 -13.86 -11.95
CA THR A 41 -7.86 -15.02 -11.13
C THR A 41 -8.72 -14.96 -9.89
N ASP A 42 -9.68 -15.88 -9.81
CA ASP A 42 -10.20 -16.41 -8.56
C ASP A 42 -9.05 -17.10 -7.82
N GLU A 43 -8.17 -16.30 -7.24
CA GLU A 43 -7.23 -16.71 -6.21
C GLU A 43 -7.26 -15.63 -5.15
N ILE A 44 -7.52 -16.07 -3.92
CA ILE A 44 -7.44 -15.34 -2.66
C ILE A 44 -6.46 -14.16 -2.79
N LEU A 45 -6.91 -12.94 -2.52
CA LEU A 45 -6.13 -11.69 -2.53
C LEU A 45 -4.80 -11.81 -1.74
N GLN A 46 -3.80 -12.46 -2.31
CA GLN A 46 -2.39 -12.30 -1.97
C GLN A 46 -2.03 -10.94 -2.55
N TYR A 47 -2.23 -9.90 -1.74
CA TYR A 47 -1.70 -8.58 -2.05
C TYR A 47 -0.21 -8.75 -2.39
N PRO A 48 0.22 -8.49 -3.64
CA PRO A 48 1.62 -8.64 -3.99
C PRO A 48 2.43 -7.77 -3.04
N VAL A 49 3.47 -8.35 -2.43
CA VAL A 49 4.42 -7.59 -1.61
C VAL A 49 4.94 -6.45 -2.47
N SER A 50 4.51 -5.22 -2.18
CA SER A 50 4.90 -4.05 -2.96
C SER A 50 6.42 -3.96 -3.02
N VAL A 51 6.98 -3.65 -4.19
CA VAL A 51 8.43 -3.73 -4.48
C VAL A 51 9.30 -2.91 -3.50
N TRP A 52 8.72 -1.92 -2.80
CA TRP A 52 9.43 -1.16 -1.76
C TRP A 52 9.56 -1.88 -0.41
N LYS A 53 8.75 -2.91 -0.14
CA LYS A 53 8.76 -3.73 1.08
C LYS A 53 9.71 -4.94 1.01
N ARG A 54 10.60 -4.98 0.01
CA ARG A 54 11.67 -6.00 -0.06
C ARG A 54 12.71 -5.72 1.01
N GLY A 55 13.14 -6.76 1.73
CA GLY A 55 14.08 -6.60 2.82
C GLY A 55 13.40 -6.04 4.07
N ASN A 56 14.18 -5.94 5.15
CA ASN A 56 13.76 -5.20 6.34
C ASN A 56 13.70 -3.69 6.02
N TYR A 57 12.53 -3.22 5.60
CA TYR A 57 12.32 -1.83 5.16
C TYR A 57 12.50 -0.83 6.31
N ILE A 58 12.23 -1.21 7.57
CA ILE A 58 12.51 -0.38 8.75
C ILE A 58 14.01 -0.11 8.85
N THR A 59 14.81 -1.16 8.72
CA THR A 59 16.28 -1.06 8.69
C THR A 59 16.76 -0.20 7.53
N ALA A 60 16.19 -0.39 6.35
CA ALA A 60 16.56 0.42 5.18
C ALA A 60 16.29 1.92 5.40
N CYS A 61 15.14 2.26 6.00
CA CYS A 61 14.76 3.64 6.32
C CYS A 61 15.69 4.25 7.38
N ILE A 62 15.92 3.56 8.50
CA ILE A 62 16.80 4.03 9.58
C ILE A 62 18.24 4.19 9.06
N ARG A 63 18.77 3.19 8.36
CA ARG A 63 20.11 3.24 7.77
C ARG A 63 20.27 4.41 6.79
N ARG A 64 19.21 4.77 6.06
CA ARG A 64 19.23 5.95 5.18
C ARG A 64 19.37 7.23 6.00
N GLY A 65 18.59 7.39 7.08
CA GLY A 65 18.68 8.53 7.99
C GLY A 65 20.07 8.69 8.59
N LEU A 66 20.61 7.62 9.18
CA LEU A 66 21.95 7.60 9.78
C LEU A 66 23.04 8.01 8.75
N ARG A 67 22.93 7.54 7.50
CA ARG A 67 23.86 7.94 6.42
C ARG A 67 23.73 9.41 6.04
N GLU A 68 22.53 9.97 6.07
CA GLU A 68 22.32 11.39 5.78
C GLU A 68 22.90 12.27 6.90
N GLU A 69 22.71 11.89 8.15
CA GLU A 69 23.33 12.54 9.32
C GLU A 69 24.85 12.46 9.27
N ALA A 70 25.41 11.27 9.03
CA ALA A 70 26.85 11.08 8.89
C ALA A 70 27.45 11.95 7.77
N ARG A 71 26.77 12.06 6.61
CA ARG A 71 27.23 12.95 5.53
C ARG A 71 27.24 14.42 5.94
N LYS A 72 26.23 14.89 6.68
CA LYS A 72 26.19 16.27 7.20
C LYS A 72 27.30 16.52 8.21
N ALA A 73 27.56 15.57 9.11
CA ALA A 73 28.66 15.66 10.06
C ALA A 73 30.03 15.69 9.35
N MET A 74 30.21 14.88 8.30
CA MET A 74 31.43 14.85 7.49
C MET A 74 31.64 16.11 6.64
N GLN A 75 30.62 16.92 6.39
CA GLN A 75 30.78 18.21 5.69
C GLN A 75 31.56 19.24 6.53
N HIS A 76 31.66 19.04 7.85
CA HIS A 76 32.23 20.00 8.79
C HIS A 76 33.46 19.48 9.57
N SER A 77 34.01 18.30 9.25
CA SER A 77 35.06 17.63 10.07
C SER A 77 36.17 16.92 9.28
N PHE A 78 37.30 16.71 9.97
CA PHE A 78 38.61 16.14 9.57
C PHE A 78 38.59 14.77 8.85
N PRO A 79 39.71 14.34 8.23
CA PRO A 79 39.83 13.05 7.55
C PRO A 79 39.40 11.89 8.47
N VAL A 80 38.43 11.11 8.01
CA VAL A 80 37.95 9.92 8.72
C VAL A 80 39.09 8.89 8.76
N PRO A 81 39.51 8.40 9.94
CA PRO A 81 40.48 7.31 10.04
C PRO A 81 40.02 6.10 9.21
N ARG A 82 40.95 5.35 8.63
CA ARG A 82 40.57 4.18 7.84
C ARG A 82 40.01 3.13 8.80
N PRO A 83 39.02 2.31 8.39
CA PRO A 83 38.46 1.26 9.25
C PRO A 83 39.50 0.28 9.81
N GLN A 84 40.64 0.14 9.12
CA GLN A 84 41.78 -0.69 9.53
C GLN A 84 42.50 -0.15 10.77
N ASP A 85 42.39 1.15 11.06
CA ASP A 85 43.03 1.78 12.22
C ASP A 85 42.26 1.49 13.52
N ILE A 86 40.98 1.11 13.42
CA ILE A 86 40.08 0.89 14.58
C ILE A 86 40.38 -0.44 15.28
N SER A 87 40.72 -1.50 14.56
CA SER A 87 41.01 -2.82 15.14
C SER A 87 42.29 -2.88 15.98
N HIS A 88 43.12 -1.85 15.94
CA HIS A 88 44.35 -1.73 16.74
C HIS A 88 44.16 -0.90 18.02
N LEU A 89 42.97 -0.33 18.23
CA LEU A 89 42.68 0.42 19.45
C LEU A 89 42.56 -0.53 20.66
N PRO A 90 42.97 -0.07 21.85
CA PRO A 90 42.63 -0.74 23.10
C PRO A 90 41.11 -0.99 23.21
N ASN A 91 40.75 -2.08 23.88
CA ASN A 91 39.36 -2.49 24.05
C ASN A 91 38.51 -1.40 24.71
N GLU A 92 39.07 -0.66 25.66
CA GLU A 92 38.38 0.42 26.38
C GLU A 92 37.92 1.53 25.43
N LEU A 93 38.78 1.92 24.47
CA LEU A 93 38.42 2.92 23.45
C LEU A 93 37.43 2.36 22.44
N LEU A 94 37.54 1.08 22.09
CA LEU A 94 36.54 0.42 21.25
C LEU A 94 35.16 0.44 21.92
N PHE A 95 35.10 0.25 23.24
CA PHE A 95 33.83 0.25 23.96
C PHE A 95 33.22 1.64 23.97
N GLU A 96 34.01 2.67 24.25
CA GLU A 96 33.54 4.05 24.19
C GLU A 96 32.99 4.41 22.80
N ILE A 97 33.65 3.97 21.73
CA ILE A 97 33.14 4.14 20.36
C ILE A 97 31.81 3.39 20.19
N PHE A 98 31.76 2.11 20.58
CA PHE A 98 30.59 1.27 20.41
C PHE A 98 29.38 1.75 21.21
N GLU A 99 29.58 2.32 22.39
CA GLU A 99 28.53 2.94 23.20
C GLU A 99 27.84 4.11 22.47
N LYS A 100 28.57 4.83 21.60
CA LYS A 100 28.01 5.95 20.82
C LYS A 100 27.34 5.50 19.52
N LEU A 101 27.46 4.22 19.14
CA LEU A 101 26.88 3.73 17.89
C LEU A 101 25.37 3.49 18.04
N HIS A 102 24.66 3.62 16.92
CA HIS A 102 23.28 3.16 16.85
C HIS A 102 23.25 1.62 17.00
N PRO A 103 22.27 1.02 17.70
CA PRO A 103 22.19 -0.44 17.84
C PRO A 103 22.21 -1.22 16.51
N LEU A 104 21.65 -0.64 15.45
CA LEU A 104 21.78 -1.15 14.07
C LEU A 104 23.24 -1.31 13.61
N ASP A 105 24.10 -0.35 13.93
CA ASP A 105 25.51 -0.39 13.56
C ASP A 105 26.25 -1.45 14.37
N LEU A 106 25.93 -1.60 15.67
CA LEU A 106 26.43 -2.71 16.49
C LEU A 106 26.03 -4.08 15.92
N TYR A 107 24.79 -4.21 15.47
CA TYR A 107 24.32 -5.41 14.78
C TYR A 107 25.15 -5.69 13.51
N HIS A 108 25.41 -4.66 12.70
CA HIS A 108 26.22 -4.82 11.50
C HIS A 108 27.68 -5.13 11.81
N LEU A 109 28.28 -4.53 12.85
CA LEU A 109 29.63 -4.87 13.30
C LEU A 109 29.74 -6.36 13.67
N CYS A 110 28.73 -6.92 14.35
CA CYS A 110 28.66 -8.35 14.65
C CYS A 110 28.62 -9.26 13.41
N GLN A 111 28.34 -8.71 12.22
CA GLN A 111 28.33 -9.45 10.95
C GLN A 111 29.62 -9.26 10.13
N THR A 112 30.48 -8.30 10.51
CA THR A 112 31.68 -7.96 9.73
C THR A 112 32.91 -8.79 10.10
N SER A 113 33.08 -9.14 11.38
CA SER A 113 34.23 -9.89 11.89
C SER A 113 33.83 -10.91 12.94
N LYS A 114 34.46 -12.09 12.93
CA LYS A 114 34.25 -13.14 13.94
C LYS A 114 34.70 -12.66 15.33
N ASP A 115 35.75 -11.85 15.40
CA ASP A 115 36.28 -11.35 16.67
C ASP A 115 35.34 -10.29 17.26
N LEU A 116 34.91 -9.33 16.45
CA LEU A 116 33.90 -8.33 16.86
C LEU A 116 32.59 -8.99 17.27
N ARG A 117 32.16 -10.03 16.56
CA ARG A 117 30.99 -10.82 16.93
C ARG A 117 31.17 -11.49 18.29
N LYS A 118 32.30 -12.18 18.51
CA LYS A 118 32.60 -12.85 19.79
C LYS A 118 32.66 -11.84 20.94
N LEU A 119 33.21 -10.68 20.67
CA LEU A 119 33.33 -9.56 21.59
C LEU A 119 31.94 -9.01 21.97
N LEU A 120 31.19 -8.49 20.99
CA LEU A 120 29.89 -7.82 21.20
C LEU A 120 28.77 -8.76 21.69
N LEU A 121 28.89 -10.07 21.46
CA LEU A 121 27.92 -11.06 21.95
C LEU A 121 28.34 -11.70 23.28
N ASN A 122 29.45 -11.26 23.89
CA ASN A 122 29.86 -11.73 25.21
C ASN A 122 28.94 -11.09 26.28
N GLY A 123 28.03 -11.91 26.83
CA GLY A 123 26.81 -11.46 27.51
C GLY A 123 27.00 -10.54 28.70
N GLU A 124 27.97 -10.80 29.58
CA GLU A 124 28.17 -9.98 30.79
C GLU A 124 29.05 -8.77 30.49
N ALA A 125 30.19 -9.00 29.84
CA ALA A 125 31.20 -7.97 29.59
C ALA A 125 30.71 -6.84 28.67
N PHE A 126 29.78 -7.11 27.74
CA PHE A 126 29.32 -6.13 26.75
C PHE A 126 27.88 -5.66 26.93
N SER A 127 27.20 -6.14 27.97
CA SER A 127 25.84 -5.69 28.29
C SER A 127 25.74 -4.16 28.45
N HIS A 128 26.76 -3.55 29.06
CA HIS A 128 26.84 -2.09 29.26
C HIS A 128 26.91 -1.32 27.93
N VAL A 129 27.69 -1.80 26.96
CA VAL A 129 27.81 -1.19 25.63
C VAL A 129 26.46 -1.15 24.92
N TRP A 130 25.76 -2.29 24.90
CA TRP A 130 24.42 -2.35 24.30
C TRP A 130 23.42 -1.46 25.04
N LYS A 131 23.49 -1.42 26.37
CA LYS A 131 22.60 -0.59 27.19
C LYS A 131 22.80 0.90 26.89
N ALA A 132 24.05 1.37 26.93
CA ALA A 132 24.41 2.74 26.58
C ALA A 132 24.00 3.10 25.14
N ALA A 133 24.21 2.18 24.19
CA ALA A 133 23.78 2.37 22.81
C ALA A 133 22.26 2.53 22.70
N TYR A 134 21.45 1.79 23.46
CA TYR A 134 20.00 1.99 23.47
C TYR A 134 19.58 3.28 24.20
N GLU A 135 20.26 3.65 25.29
CA GLU A 135 20.00 4.89 26.04
C GLU A 135 20.21 6.15 25.18
N ASN A 136 21.16 6.12 24.25
CA ASN A 136 21.40 7.20 23.28
C ASN A 136 20.27 7.37 22.26
N TYR A 137 19.39 6.37 22.08
CA TYR A 137 18.30 6.39 21.11
C TYR A 137 16.95 6.04 21.77
N PRO A 138 16.41 6.92 22.65
CA PRO A 138 15.15 6.67 23.35
C PRO A 138 13.93 6.57 22.42
N THR A 139 14.08 6.95 21.15
CA THR A 139 13.06 6.73 20.12
C THR A 139 12.92 5.26 19.71
N LEU A 140 13.87 4.39 20.04
CA LEU A 140 13.79 2.96 19.75
C LEU A 140 12.89 2.23 20.75
N PRO A 141 12.27 1.11 20.34
CA PRO A 141 11.54 0.26 21.28
C PRO A 141 12.46 -0.26 22.37
N SER A 142 12.03 -0.14 23.63
CA SER A 142 12.73 -0.72 24.78
C SER A 142 12.94 -2.22 24.60
N CYS A 143 13.97 -2.79 25.20
CA CYS A 143 14.18 -4.23 25.19
C CYS A 143 13.38 -4.86 26.34
N PRO A 144 12.56 -5.88 26.10
CA PRO A 144 11.88 -6.61 27.18
C PRO A 144 12.90 -7.42 27.99
N GLN A 145 12.59 -7.68 29.27
CA GLN A 145 13.52 -8.32 30.22
C GLN A 145 13.91 -9.76 29.84
N ASP A 146 13.03 -10.47 29.15
CA ASP A 146 13.21 -11.86 28.72
C ASP A 146 13.83 -11.99 27.31
N VAL A 147 14.42 -10.91 26.79
CA VAL A 147 15.25 -10.91 25.57
C VAL A 147 16.54 -10.14 25.82
N SER A 148 17.67 -10.67 25.35
CA SER A 148 18.93 -9.92 25.39
C SER A 148 18.94 -8.79 24.35
N LEU A 149 19.59 -7.67 24.66
CA LEU A 149 19.71 -6.53 23.75
C LEU A 149 20.21 -6.94 22.34
N PRO A 150 21.25 -7.78 22.16
CA PRO A 150 21.68 -8.21 20.82
C PRO A 150 20.59 -8.99 20.06
N LYS A 151 19.83 -9.85 20.76
CA LYS A 151 18.73 -10.60 20.15
C LYS A 151 17.58 -9.67 19.78
N TRP A 152 17.27 -8.69 20.63
CA TRP A 152 16.27 -7.66 20.35
C TRP A 152 16.65 -6.80 19.15
N THR A 153 17.91 -6.37 19.07
CA THR A 153 18.45 -5.66 17.91
C THR A 153 18.35 -6.51 16.64
N SER A 154 18.67 -7.80 16.71
CA SER A 154 18.50 -8.71 15.57
C SER A 154 17.04 -8.87 15.15
N LEU A 155 16.09 -8.82 16.09
CA LEU A 155 14.66 -8.85 15.76
C LEU A 155 14.24 -7.55 15.07
N LEU A 156 14.65 -6.39 15.57
CA LEU A 156 14.27 -5.11 14.94
C LEU A 156 14.94 -4.91 13.58
N PHE A 157 16.22 -5.27 13.47
CA PHE A 157 17.08 -4.83 12.38
C PHE A 157 17.69 -5.93 11.52
N GLY A 158 17.46 -7.19 11.88
CA GLY A 158 17.94 -8.33 11.11
C GLY A 158 17.24 -8.45 9.75
N PRO A 159 17.68 -9.42 8.93
CA PRO A 159 17.04 -9.70 7.63
C PRO A 159 15.55 -10.02 7.80
N ASP A 160 14.76 -9.86 6.75
CA ASP A 160 13.35 -10.23 6.69
C ASP A 160 13.16 -11.73 6.42
N SER A 161 13.95 -12.57 7.09
CA SER A 161 13.93 -14.03 6.96
C SER A 161 13.03 -14.68 8.01
N CYS A 162 12.20 -15.63 7.59
CA CYS A 162 11.33 -16.38 8.49
C CYS A 162 12.16 -17.25 9.44
N ASP A 163 11.85 -17.20 10.73
CA ASP A 163 12.55 -17.98 11.75
C ASP A 163 12.22 -19.48 11.69
N MET A 164 11.16 -19.88 10.97
CA MET A 164 10.76 -21.28 10.80
C MET A 164 11.31 -21.93 9.53
N CYS A 165 11.09 -21.29 8.38
CA CYS A 165 11.43 -21.87 7.07
C CYS A 165 12.58 -21.16 6.34
N GLY A 166 13.06 -20.02 6.86
CA GLY A 166 14.12 -19.23 6.24
C GLY A 166 13.70 -18.41 5.01
N ALA A 167 12.44 -18.50 4.57
CA ALA A 167 11.93 -17.72 3.44
C ALA A 167 12.01 -16.21 3.71
N GLU A 168 12.19 -15.41 2.67
CA GLU A 168 12.15 -13.95 2.75
C GLU A 168 10.74 -13.41 3.07
N TYR A 169 10.62 -12.09 3.20
CA TYR A 169 9.35 -11.39 3.44
C TYR A 169 8.70 -11.70 4.81
N ALA A 170 9.54 -11.90 5.83
CA ALA A 170 9.12 -12.10 7.22
C ALA A 170 9.73 -11.03 8.12
N MET A 171 8.95 -9.98 8.39
CA MET A 171 9.29 -8.98 9.38
C MET A 171 8.88 -9.44 10.78
N THR A 172 9.45 -8.78 11.77
CA THR A 172 9.24 -9.12 13.17
C THR A 172 7.82 -8.83 13.65
N ASP A 173 7.22 -9.88 14.19
CA ASP A 173 6.02 -9.83 15.00
C ASP A 173 6.42 -9.64 16.47
N ILE A 174 6.27 -8.43 17.01
CA ILE A 174 6.73 -8.12 18.37
C ILE A 174 5.96 -8.93 19.42
N ALA A 175 4.70 -9.27 19.15
CA ALA A 175 3.87 -10.01 20.11
C ALA A 175 4.44 -11.39 20.42
N PHE A 176 5.07 -12.02 19.42
CA PHE A 176 5.67 -13.35 19.51
C PHE A 176 7.20 -13.34 19.44
N ARG A 177 7.79 -12.16 19.19
CA ARG A 177 9.24 -11.92 19.09
C ARG A 177 9.92 -12.86 18.09
N ALA A 178 9.23 -13.04 16.97
CA ALA A 178 9.61 -13.95 15.91
C ALA A 178 9.20 -13.37 14.55
N ARG A 179 9.79 -13.91 13.49
CA ARG A 179 9.52 -13.55 12.10
C ARG A 179 8.85 -14.74 11.40
N TYR A 180 7.64 -14.53 10.91
CA TYR A 180 6.91 -15.53 10.14
C TYR A 180 6.59 -14.98 8.74
N CYS A 181 6.85 -15.75 7.70
CA CYS A 181 6.34 -15.45 6.36
C CYS A 181 4.85 -15.79 6.30
N ASP A 182 4.16 -15.41 5.21
CA ASP A 182 2.73 -15.65 5.05
C ASP A 182 2.36 -17.14 5.19
N ASN A 183 3.11 -18.03 4.54
CA ASN A 183 2.87 -19.48 4.63
C ASN A 183 2.98 -20.02 6.06
N CYS A 184 4.02 -19.60 6.79
CA CYS A 184 4.19 -20.02 8.19
C CYS A 184 3.16 -19.37 9.10
N MET A 185 2.69 -18.15 8.81
CA MET A 185 1.59 -17.56 9.57
C MET A 185 0.31 -18.39 9.39
N ASP A 186 0.01 -18.88 8.18
CA ASP A 186 -1.19 -19.67 7.94
C ASP A 186 -1.14 -21.05 8.62
N GLU A 187 0.06 -21.63 8.77
CA GLU A 187 0.27 -22.88 9.50
C GLU A 187 0.21 -22.71 11.03
N TYR A 188 0.96 -21.73 11.55
CA TYR A 188 1.22 -21.60 12.98
C TYR A 188 0.30 -20.64 13.71
N TYR A 189 -0.51 -19.83 13.01
CA TYR A 189 -1.42 -18.89 13.67
C TYR A 189 -2.87 -19.38 13.60
N PHE A 190 -3.59 -19.17 14.70
CA PHE A 190 -5.05 -19.17 14.71
C PHE A 190 -5.61 -17.81 14.32
N THR A 191 -6.65 -17.81 13.50
CA THR A 191 -7.47 -16.62 13.26
C THR A 191 -8.41 -16.37 14.44
N ARG A 192 -9.10 -15.22 14.43
CA ARG A 192 -10.18 -14.93 15.38
C ARG A 192 -11.31 -15.97 15.29
N SER A 193 -11.59 -16.49 14.09
CA SER A 193 -12.62 -17.51 13.87
C SER A 193 -12.20 -18.84 14.48
N ASP A 194 -10.93 -19.23 14.33
CA ASP A 194 -10.40 -20.43 14.97
C ASP A 194 -10.46 -20.34 16.48
N LEU A 195 -10.04 -19.21 17.06
CA LEU A 195 -10.11 -18.99 18.49
C LEU A 195 -11.55 -19.04 19.02
N ARG A 196 -12.50 -18.44 18.28
CA ARG A 196 -13.92 -18.50 18.62
C ARG A 196 -14.42 -19.94 18.64
N ARG A 197 -14.04 -20.77 17.66
CA ARG A 197 -14.38 -22.19 17.62
C ARG A 197 -13.82 -22.93 18.83
N VAL A 198 -12.55 -22.72 19.18
CA VAL A 198 -11.93 -23.31 20.38
C VAL A 198 -12.68 -22.93 21.66
N ILE A 199 -13.08 -21.66 21.81
CA ILE A 199 -13.86 -21.20 22.97
C ILE A 199 -15.26 -21.82 23.00
N GLN A 200 -15.91 -21.96 21.85
CA GLN A 200 -17.28 -22.50 21.75
C GLN A 200 -17.35 -24.01 21.98
N THR A 201 -16.37 -24.76 21.50
CA THR A 201 -16.33 -26.23 21.65
C THR A 201 -15.60 -26.67 22.92
N GLY A 202 -14.85 -25.78 23.55
CA GLY A 202 -14.09 -26.05 24.75
C GLY A 202 -14.89 -25.83 26.05
N PRO A 203 -14.27 -26.11 27.20
CA PRO A 203 -14.82 -25.75 28.51
C PRO A 203 -15.11 -24.25 28.60
N ASN A 204 -16.19 -23.88 29.31
CA ASN A 204 -16.66 -22.50 29.46
C ASN A 204 -15.60 -21.51 30.01
N TYR A 205 -14.59 -21.98 30.75
CA TYR A 205 -13.48 -21.16 31.26
C TYR A 205 -12.43 -20.78 30.20
N TYR A 206 -12.46 -21.37 29.01
CA TYR A 206 -11.54 -21.03 27.92
C TYR A 206 -11.68 -19.58 27.46
N GLY A 207 -12.88 -18.99 27.53
CA GLY A 207 -13.08 -17.58 27.18
C GLY A 207 -12.22 -16.64 28.03
N ALA A 208 -12.20 -16.85 29.34
CA ALA A 208 -11.38 -16.07 30.27
C ALA A 208 -9.88 -16.35 30.07
N ALA A 209 -9.49 -17.63 29.98
CA ALA A 209 -8.10 -18.01 29.82
C ALA A 209 -7.47 -17.49 28.52
N LEU A 210 -8.18 -17.61 27.41
CA LEU A 210 -7.68 -17.18 26.09
C LEU A 210 -7.73 -15.66 25.90
N SER A 211 -8.34 -14.91 26.82
CA SER A 211 -8.16 -13.46 26.89
C SER A 211 -6.70 -13.06 27.18
N LEU A 212 -5.91 -14.00 27.74
CA LEU A 212 -4.47 -13.88 28.02
C LEU A 212 -3.59 -14.37 26.85
N ALA A 213 -4.18 -14.84 25.76
CA ALA A 213 -3.42 -15.20 24.58
C ALA A 213 -2.83 -13.95 23.93
N ARG A 214 -1.53 -14.01 23.60
CA ARG A 214 -0.83 -12.96 22.87
C ARG A 214 -1.38 -12.89 21.45
N SER A 215 -1.58 -11.67 20.94
CA SER A 215 -2.10 -11.45 19.59
C SER A 215 -1.13 -10.63 18.74
N SER A 216 -0.96 -11.05 17.48
CA SER A 216 -0.20 -10.35 16.47
C SER A 216 -0.81 -8.98 16.11
N THR A 217 -0.01 -8.09 15.52
CA THR A 217 -0.51 -6.90 14.80
C THR A 217 -0.12 -6.89 13.32
N ARG A 218 0.17 -8.08 12.78
CA ARG A 218 0.58 -8.32 11.40
C ARG A 218 -0.60 -8.90 10.61
N SER A 219 -0.93 -8.29 9.48
CA SER A 219 -1.87 -8.88 8.51
C SER A 219 -1.17 -9.86 7.58
N SER A 220 0.14 -9.72 7.40
CA SER A 220 0.99 -10.57 6.57
C SER A 220 2.44 -10.52 7.08
N GLY A 221 3.32 -11.36 6.51
CA GLY A 221 4.74 -11.41 6.78
C GLY A 221 5.44 -10.06 6.60
N VAL A 222 4.91 -9.16 5.76
CA VAL A 222 5.45 -7.81 5.50
C VAL A 222 4.55 -6.66 5.93
N ASN A 223 3.24 -6.86 6.12
CA ASN A 223 2.29 -5.79 6.39
C ASN A 223 1.89 -5.68 7.88
N TYR A 224 1.93 -4.45 8.40
CA TYR A 224 1.19 -4.11 9.62
C TYR A 224 -0.28 -3.88 9.28
N THR A 225 -1.17 -4.38 10.12
CA THR A 225 -2.60 -4.06 10.00
C THR A 225 -2.93 -2.73 10.68
N LYS A 226 -3.83 -1.96 10.06
CA LYS A 226 -4.43 -0.76 10.64
C LYS A 226 -5.35 -1.08 11.84
N HIS A 227 -5.88 -2.30 11.89
CA HIS A 227 -6.74 -2.80 12.97
C HIS A 227 -6.00 -3.85 13.81
N GLU A 228 -6.51 -4.24 14.99
CA GLU A 228 -5.99 -5.42 15.69
C GLU A 228 -6.33 -6.69 14.88
N SER A 229 -5.39 -7.19 14.08
CA SER A 229 -5.48 -8.53 13.51
C SER A 229 -5.33 -9.50 14.68
N LYS A 230 -6.42 -10.01 15.22
CA LYS A 230 -6.35 -10.98 16.31
C LYS A 230 -5.96 -12.36 15.78
N ARG A 231 -4.73 -12.46 15.25
CA ARG A 231 -4.06 -13.75 15.01
C ARG A 231 -3.31 -14.14 16.28
N PHE A 232 -3.39 -15.40 16.65
CA PHE A 232 -2.82 -15.94 17.89
C PHE A 232 -1.87 -17.07 17.54
N LEU A 233 -0.75 -17.19 18.24
CA LEU A 233 0.15 -18.32 18.01
C LEU A 233 -0.54 -19.61 18.47
N ARG A 234 -0.65 -20.60 17.58
CA ARG A 234 -1.32 -21.88 17.85
C ARG A 234 -0.75 -22.56 19.09
N SER A 235 0.58 -22.64 19.18
CA SER A 235 1.27 -23.23 20.33
C SER A 235 0.99 -22.52 21.65
N ASP A 236 0.80 -21.19 21.64
CA ASP A 236 0.44 -20.45 22.85
C ASP A 236 -1.00 -20.73 23.28
N VAL A 237 -1.93 -20.78 22.33
CA VAL A 237 -3.33 -21.13 22.60
C VAL A 237 -3.43 -22.55 23.18
N GLU A 238 -2.77 -23.52 22.55
CA GLU A 238 -2.74 -24.90 23.00
C GLU A 238 -2.11 -25.03 24.39
N ARG A 239 -0.99 -24.34 24.64
CA ARG A 239 -0.33 -24.30 25.96
C ARG A 239 -1.25 -23.74 27.04
N ILE A 240 -1.95 -22.63 26.77
CA ILE A 240 -2.90 -22.02 27.72
C ILE A 240 -4.04 -23.00 28.01
N CYS A 241 -4.63 -23.61 26.97
CA CYS A 241 -5.70 -24.60 27.13
C CYS A 241 -5.27 -25.78 28.00
N GLN A 242 -4.07 -26.33 27.76
CA GLN A 242 -3.52 -27.45 28.53
C GLN A 242 -3.23 -27.07 30.00
N GLN A 243 -2.65 -25.89 30.24
CA GLN A 243 -2.40 -25.39 31.60
C GLN A 243 -3.71 -25.24 32.38
N MET A 244 -4.76 -24.72 31.74
CA MET A 244 -6.05 -24.50 32.40
C MET A 244 -6.81 -25.80 32.66
N GLN A 245 -6.73 -26.78 31.75
CA GLN A 245 -7.27 -28.12 32.01
C GLN A 245 -6.65 -28.76 33.26
N LYS A 246 -5.32 -28.65 33.42
CA LYS A 246 -4.61 -29.15 34.60
C LYS A 246 -5.04 -28.45 35.89
N ARG A 247 -5.30 -27.14 35.85
CA ARG A 247 -5.80 -26.39 37.02
C ARG A 247 -7.25 -26.74 37.35
N ALA A 248 -8.10 -26.83 36.33
CA ALA A 248 -9.50 -27.19 36.48
C ALA A 248 -9.71 -28.58 37.08
N ALA A 249 -8.79 -29.53 36.85
CA ALA A 249 -8.83 -30.83 37.49
C ALA A 249 -8.70 -30.79 39.02
N ASN A 250 -8.22 -29.67 39.59
CA ASN A 250 -7.91 -29.52 41.01
C ASN A 250 -8.73 -28.42 41.72
N MET A 251 -9.67 -27.76 41.04
CA MET A 251 -10.39 -26.59 41.56
C MET A 251 -11.84 -26.49 41.05
N GLU A 252 -12.73 -25.95 41.89
CA GLU A 252 -14.06 -25.49 41.50
C GLU A 252 -14.00 -24.38 40.43
N LEU A 253 -14.89 -24.44 39.43
CA LEU A 253 -14.86 -23.59 38.22
C LEU A 253 -14.86 -22.08 38.50
N GLY A 254 -15.62 -21.63 39.52
CA GLY A 254 -15.70 -20.22 39.91
C GLY A 254 -14.43 -19.70 40.59
N ALA A 255 -13.74 -20.56 41.34
CA ALA A 255 -12.45 -20.24 41.94
C ALA A 255 -11.34 -20.14 40.89
N LEU A 256 -11.45 -20.89 39.78
CA LEU A 256 -10.48 -20.86 38.69
C LEU A 256 -10.47 -19.51 37.96
N ALA A 257 -11.63 -18.93 37.65
CA ALA A 257 -11.71 -17.63 36.97
C ALA A 257 -11.12 -16.49 37.82
N ALA A 258 -11.49 -16.42 39.11
CA ALA A 258 -10.94 -15.42 40.04
C ALA A 258 -9.43 -15.62 40.29
N SER A 259 -8.95 -16.87 40.26
CA SER A 259 -7.52 -17.18 40.34
C SER A 259 -6.74 -16.71 39.11
N ILE A 260 -7.36 -16.64 37.93
CA ILE A 260 -6.68 -16.16 36.71
C ILE A 260 -6.40 -14.67 36.82
N ASP A 261 -7.41 -13.86 37.16
CA ASP A 261 -7.28 -12.38 37.22
C ASP A 261 -6.31 -11.91 38.30
N SER A 262 -6.15 -12.69 39.37
CA SER A 262 -5.22 -12.40 40.48
C SER A 262 -3.86 -13.09 40.35
N SER A 263 -3.62 -13.83 39.27
CA SER A 263 -2.37 -14.59 39.10
C SER A 263 -1.18 -13.69 38.69
N ARG A 264 0.03 -14.10 39.08
CA ARG A 264 1.29 -13.53 38.56
C ARG A 264 1.35 -13.55 37.03
N GLU A 265 0.80 -14.60 36.41
CA GLU A 265 0.73 -14.76 34.95
C GLU A 265 -0.10 -13.67 34.27
N PHE A 266 -1.15 -13.18 34.94
CA PHE A 266 -1.95 -12.05 34.46
C PHE A 266 -1.16 -10.75 34.48
N GLY A 267 -0.38 -10.50 35.55
CA GLY A 267 0.54 -9.37 35.64
C GLY A 267 1.58 -9.38 34.52
N GLU A 268 2.29 -10.51 34.34
CA GLU A 268 3.28 -10.70 33.27
C GLU A 268 2.65 -10.54 31.88
N PHE A 269 1.41 -11.01 31.70
CA PHE A 269 0.67 -10.80 30.46
C PHE A 269 0.36 -9.32 30.20
N LEU A 270 -0.08 -8.57 31.22
CA LEU A 270 -0.37 -7.14 31.08
C LEU A 270 0.89 -6.33 30.77
N GLU A 271 2.01 -6.64 31.40
CA GLU A 271 3.31 -6.04 31.09
C GLU A 271 3.72 -6.32 29.64
N HIS A 272 3.68 -7.60 29.23
CA HIS A 272 4.00 -8.00 27.85
C HIS A 272 3.08 -7.32 26.84
N LYS A 273 1.77 -7.24 27.13
CA LYS A 273 0.77 -6.60 26.27
C LYS A 273 1.01 -5.10 26.15
N THR A 274 1.35 -4.44 27.24
CA THR A 274 1.66 -3.00 27.26
C THR A 274 2.91 -2.72 26.44
N HIS A 275 3.99 -3.46 26.71
CA HIS A 275 5.23 -3.38 25.96
C HIS A 275 5.03 -3.64 24.45
N THR A 276 4.29 -4.70 24.10
CA THR A 276 3.97 -5.06 22.72
C THR A 276 3.19 -3.94 22.01
N ARG A 277 2.27 -3.26 22.70
CA ARG A 277 1.50 -2.13 22.14
C ARG A 277 2.41 -0.96 21.80
N GLU A 278 3.33 -0.60 22.69
CA GLU A 278 4.30 0.49 22.47
C GLU A 278 5.22 0.18 21.29
N CYS A 279 5.80 -1.02 21.27
CA CYS A 279 6.66 -1.45 20.17
C CYS A 279 5.92 -1.50 18.84
N ASN A 280 4.69 -2.01 18.81
CA ASN A 280 3.87 -2.04 17.60
C ASN A 280 3.49 -0.63 17.13
N LYS A 281 3.23 0.30 18.07
CA LYS A 281 3.04 1.72 17.73
C LYS A 281 4.27 2.28 17.03
N TRP A 282 5.47 2.03 17.57
CA TRP A 282 6.71 2.43 16.94
C TRP A 282 6.88 1.81 15.54
N CYS A 283 6.71 0.49 15.41
CA CYS A 283 6.85 -0.18 14.11
C CYS A 283 5.85 0.33 13.06
N ARG A 284 4.61 0.63 13.46
CA ARG A 284 3.59 1.24 12.60
C ARG A 284 3.98 2.66 12.16
N THR A 285 4.56 3.45 13.05
CA THR A 285 5.12 4.76 12.69
C THR A 285 6.21 4.61 11.64
N GLN A 286 7.16 3.69 11.84
CA GLN A 286 8.22 3.43 10.85
C GLN A 286 7.66 2.95 9.51
N TYR A 287 6.69 2.02 9.53
CA TYR A 287 6.00 1.55 8.34
C TYR A 287 5.34 2.71 7.56
N THR A 288 4.61 3.59 8.26
CA THR A 288 3.90 4.72 7.65
C THR A 288 4.87 5.75 7.07
N LEU A 289 6.00 6.00 7.76
CA LEU A 289 7.05 6.88 7.25
C LEU A 289 7.68 6.31 5.97
N CYS A 290 8.01 5.02 5.94
CA CYS A 290 8.57 4.38 4.76
C CYS A 290 7.58 4.39 3.58
N GLU A 291 6.29 4.13 3.83
CA GLU A 291 5.23 4.20 2.83
C GLU A 291 5.13 5.62 2.26
N ARG A 292 5.04 6.65 3.11
CA ARG A 292 5.00 8.05 2.67
C ARG A 292 6.22 8.48 1.86
N VAL A 293 7.43 8.10 2.31
CA VAL A 293 8.66 8.41 1.57
C VAL A 293 8.64 7.74 0.20
N HIS A 294 8.13 6.52 0.12
CA HIS A 294 8.01 5.81 -1.14
C HIS A 294 6.98 6.46 -2.08
N GLU A 295 5.78 6.78 -1.58
CA GLU A 295 4.71 7.43 -2.33
C GLU A 295 5.18 8.79 -2.88
N THR A 296 5.69 9.67 -2.00
CA THR A 296 6.18 11.01 -2.39
C THR A 296 7.34 10.95 -3.39
N THR A 297 8.26 10.00 -3.23
CA THR A 297 9.37 9.82 -4.20
C THR A 297 8.86 9.32 -5.55
N THR A 298 7.86 8.44 -5.55
CA THR A 298 7.25 7.89 -6.78
C THR A 298 6.43 8.95 -7.50
N GLU A 299 5.67 9.75 -6.77
CA GLU A 299 4.92 10.90 -7.30
C GLU A 299 5.87 11.93 -7.92
N ALA A 300 6.95 12.28 -7.22
CA ALA A 300 7.97 13.17 -7.77
C ALA A 300 8.63 12.59 -9.03
N LEU A 301 8.82 11.27 -9.09
CA LEU A 301 9.34 10.58 -10.28
C LEU A 301 8.36 10.65 -11.46
N ALA A 302 7.07 10.44 -11.21
CA ALA A 302 6.00 10.58 -12.20
C ALA A 302 5.93 12.00 -12.76
N ARG A 303 5.95 13.03 -11.89
CA ARG A 303 5.98 14.44 -12.32
C ARG A 303 7.22 14.77 -13.16
N ARG A 304 8.38 14.25 -12.78
CA ARG A 304 9.64 14.44 -13.54
C ARG A 304 9.67 13.71 -14.88
N PHE A 305 8.73 12.80 -15.14
CA PHE A 305 8.66 12.09 -16.42
C PHE A 305 8.47 13.07 -17.59
N VAL A 306 7.73 14.17 -17.40
CA VAL A 306 7.48 15.17 -18.45
C VAL A 306 8.78 15.74 -19.03
N SER A 307 9.82 15.90 -18.21
CA SER A 307 11.13 16.40 -18.66
C SER A 307 12.02 15.30 -19.27
N HIS A 308 11.56 14.05 -19.31
CA HIS A 308 12.36 12.94 -19.80
C HIS A 308 12.43 12.91 -21.33
N LYS A 309 13.56 12.47 -21.91
CA LYS A 309 13.74 12.40 -23.38
C LYS A 309 12.65 11.60 -24.10
N PHE A 310 12.15 10.56 -23.44
CA PHE A 310 11.10 9.68 -23.96
C PHE A 310 9.72 10.35 -23.96
N ALA A 311 9.51 11.37 -23.12
CA ALA A 311 8.27 12.12 -23.09
C ALA A 311 8.10 13.02 -24.32
N LYS A 312 9.20 13.46 -24.95
CA LYS A 312 9.20 14.37 -26.12
C LYS A 312 8.43 13.87 -27.35
N ARG A 313 8.07 12.59 -27.40
CA ARG A 313 7.28 11.98 -28.49
C ARG A 313 5.77 12.10 -28.30
N PHE A 314 5.33 12.62 -27.16
CA PHE A 314 3.92 12.80 -26.83
C PHE A 314 3.54 14.28 -26.92
N ASP A 315 2.26 14.53 -27.15
CA ASP A 315 1.71 15.89 -27.19
C ASP A 315 1.86 16.57 -25.82
N PRO A 316 2.32 17.84 -25.76
CA PRO A 316 2.39 18.59 -24.51
C PRO A 316 1.07 18.61 -23.73
N GLN A 317 -0.08 18.69 -24.39
CA GLN A 317 -1.37 18.72 -23.69
C GLN A 317 -1.64 17.42 -22.93
N ASP A 318 -1.27 16.28 -23.51
CA ASP A 318 -1.42 14.97 -22.88
C ASP A 318 -0.41 14.79 -21.74
N LEU A 319 0.80 15.34 -21.87
CA LEU A 319 1.85 15.29 -20.85
C LEU A 319 1.50 16.00 -19.55
N PHE A 320 0.81 17.13 -19.64
CA PHE A 320 0.40 17.90 -18.46
C PHE A 320 -0.98 17.51 -17.92
N SER A 321 -1.62 16.50 -18.52
CA SER A 321 -2.90 16.01 -18.02
C SER A 321 -2.76 15.42 -16.61
N PRO A 322 -3.61 15.84 -15.64
CA PRO A 322 -3.63 15.24 -14.30
C PRO A 322 -3.88 13.74 -14.32
N SER A 323 -4.72 13.24 -15.23
CA SER A 323 -5.03 11.80 -15.35
C SER A 323 -3.80 10.98 -15.75
N VAL A 324 -2.97 11.51 -16.63
CA VAL A 324 -1.72 10.88 -17.06
C VAL A 324 -0.71 10.84 -15.92
N THR A 325 -0.58 11.93 -15.17
CA THR A 325 0.33 11.97 -14.02
C THR A 325 -0.05 10.92 -12.96
N THR A 326 -1.34 10.79 -12.64
CA THR A 326 -1.85 9.76 -11.73
C THR A 326 -1.61 8.35 -12.27
N SER A 327 -1.89 8.11 -13.55
CA SER A 327 -1.68 6.80 -14.19
C SER A 327 -0.21 6.39 -14.21
N LEU A 328 0.70 7.35 -14.44
CA LEU A 328 2.14 7.13 -14.36
C LEU A 328 2.60 6.82 -12.95
N TYR A 329 2.07 7.54 -11.95
CA TYR A 329 2.34 7.26 -10.54
C TYR A 329 1.95 5.83 -10.18
N GLU A 330 0.73 5.41 -10.49
CA GLU A 330 0.24 4.05 -10.21
C GLU A 330 1.09 3.00 -10.93
N LEU A 331 1.37 3.21 -12.22
CA LEU A 331 2.24 2.32 -12.98
C LEU A 331 3.61 2.19 -12.31
N PHE A 332 4.23 3.30 -11.92
CA PHE A 332 5.56 3.29 -11.31
C PHE A 332 5.56 2.63 -9.93
N LEU A 333 4.50 2.85 -9.15
CA LEU A 333 4.28 2.25 -7.84
C LEU A 333 4.21 0.72 -7.95
N TYR A 334 3.34 0.20 -8.82
CA TYR A 334 3.10 -1.25 -8.93
C TYR A 334 4.21 -1.98 -9.69
N SER A 335 4.80 -1.35 -10.72
CA SER A 335 5.93 -1.96 -11.44
C SER A 335 7.28 -1.80 -10.72
N GLY A 336 7.35 -0.99 -9.65
CA GLY A 336 8.58 -0.76 -8.90
C GLY A 336 9.61 0.11 -9.63
N VAL A 337 9.16 1.02 -10.50
CA VAL A 337 10.04 1.96 -11.21
C VAL A 337 10.57 3.01 -10.23
N ARG A 338 11.88 2.97 -9.98
CA ARG A 338 12.57 3.93 -9.10
C ARG A 338 13.42 4.97 -9.83
N LYS A 339 13.74 4.70 -11.11
CA LYS A 339 14.60 5.55 -11.95
C LYS A 339 14.12 5.48 -13.40
N LEU A 340 14.02 6.63 -14.07
CA LEU A 340 13.61 6.75 -15.48
C LEU A 340 14.66 6.25 -16.51
N ARG A 341 15.57 5.37 -16.11
CA ARG A 341 16.65 4.83 -16.97
C ARG A 341 16.94 3.34 -16.71
N GLY A 342 16.25 2.72 -15.75
CA GLY A 342 16.51 1.33 -15.34
C GLY A 342 15.81 0.28 -16.22
N PRO A 343 16.15 -1.01 -16.04
CA PRO A 343 15.49 -2.11 -16.75
C PRO A 343 13.98 -2.16 -16.48
N THR A 344 13.56 -1.95 -15.24
CA THR A 344 12.13 -1.86 -14.86
C THR A 344 11.40 -0.72 -15.57
N PHE A 345 12.06 0.43 -15.73
CA PHE A 345 11.46 1.53 -16.51
C PHE A 345 11.34 1.16 -17.99
N ARG A 346 12.35 0.48 -18.55
CA ARG A 346 12.33 0.00 -19.93
C ARG A 346 11.21 -1.02 -20.18
N SER A 347 10.98 -1.94 -19.25
CA SER A 347 9.86 -2.90 -19.36
C SER A 347 8.49 -2.21 -19.28
N SER A 348 8.38 -1.07 -18.58
CA SER A 348 7.13 -0.32 -18.46
C SER A 348 6.84 0.61 -19.65
N LEU A 349 7.73 0.72 -20.65
CA LEU A 349 7.57 1.67 -21.77
C LEU A 349 6.32 1.40 -22.63
N THR A 350 5.92 0.14 -22.78
CA THR A 350 4.69 -0.23 -23.51
C THR A 350 3.47 0.28 -22.76
N SER A 351 3.38 0.03 -21.45
CA SER A 351 2.30 0.54 -20.60
C SER A 351 2.26 2.06 -20.56
N ILE A 352 3.42 2.72 -20.50
CA ILE A 352 3.51 4.18 -20.61
C ILE A 352 2.92 4.64 -21.96
N SER A 353 3.29 4.00 -23.07
CA SER A 353 2.77 4.37 -24.39
C SER A 353 1.25 4.22 -24.48
N LYS A 354 0.69 3.18 -23.85
CA LYS A 354 -0.75 2.98 -23.74
C LYS A 354 -1.43 4.12 -22.98
N ILE A 355 -0.91 4.52 -21.80
CA ILE A 355 -1.46 5.62 -21.01
C ILE A 355 -1.61 6.90 -21.85
N PHE A 356 -0.60 7.23 -22.65
CA PHE A 356 -0.63 8.41 -23.53
C PHE A 356 -1.56 8.25 -24.72
N SER A 357 -1.70 7.04 -25.26
CA SER A 357 -2.67 6.74 -26.31
C SER A 357 -4.10 6.96 -25.80
N ASP A 358 -4.41 6.43 -24.62
CA ASP A 358 -5.73 6.56 -24.00
C ASP A 358 -6.04 8.03 -23.65
N ALA A 359 -5.05 8.77 -23.14
CA ALA A 359 -5.19 10.20 -22.87
C ALA A 359 -5.45 11.02 -24.13
N ARG A 360 -4.76 10.71 -25.23
CA ARG A 360 -4.97 11.35 -26.53
C ARG A 360 -6.39 11.13 -27.04
N VAL A 361 -6.91 9.90 -26.95
CA VAL A 361 -8.29 9.58 -27.37
C VAL A 361 -9.29 10.44 -26.59
N LEU A 362 -9.17 10.47 -25.26
CA LEU A 362 -10.05 11.26 -24.40
C LEU A 362 -9.98 12.76 -24.70
N ARG A 363 -8.78 13.29 -24.97
CA ARG A 363 -8.63 14.69 -25.36
C ARG A 363 -9.33 14.98 -26.68
N LEU A 364 -9.11 14.15 -27.70
CA LEU A 364 -9.74 14.32 -29.02
C LEU A 364 -11.28 14.23 -28.95
N GLU A 365 -11.82 13.33 -28.14
CA GLU A 365 -13.27 13.24 -27.87
C GLU A 365 -13.81 14.51 -27.18
N SER A 366 -13.07 15.04 -26.20
CA SER A 366 -13.44 16.29 -25.52
C SER A 366 -13.40 17.48 -26.46
N GLU A 367 -12.34 17.63 -27.25
CA GLU A 367 -12.22 18.69 -28.25
C GLU A 367 -13.34 18.60 -29.30
N ARG A 368 -13.70 17.39 -29.73
CA ARG A 368 -14.83 17.16 -30.65
C ARG A 368 -16.15 17.63 -30.03
N THR A 369 -16.44 17.21 -28.81
CA THR A 369 -17.66 17.60 -28.09
C THR A 369 -17.73 19.12 -27.91
N GLN A 370 -16.61 19.77 -27.61
CA GLN A 370 -16.53 21.23 -27.49
C GLN A 370 -16.80 21.94 -28.83
N ARG A 371 -16.25 21.43 -29.94
CA ARG A 371 -16.52 21.97 -31.29
C ARG A 371 -17.98 21.82 -31.66
N GLU A 372 -18.59 20.66 -31.39
CA GLU A 372 -20.02 20.40 -31.62
C GLU A 372 -20.88 21.36 -30.77
N HIS A 373 -20.59 21.51 -29.48
CA HIS A 373 -21.31 22.43 -28.61
C HIS A 373 -21.17 23.90 -29.05
N ALA A 374 -19.95 24.32 -29.42
CA ALA A 374 -19.72 25.68 -29.92
C ALA A 374 -20.44 25.94 -31.24
N ARG A 375 -20.58 24.93 -32.12
CA ARG A 375 -21.39 25.02 -33.33
C ARG A 375 -22.87 25.19 -32.96
N CYS A 376 -23.44 24.31 -32.14
CA CYS A 376 -24.84 24.41 -31.70
C CYS A 376 -25.15 25.76 -31.04
N LYS A 377 -24.24 26.28 -30.22
CA LYS A 377 -24.40 27.58 -29.59
C LYS A 377 -24.48 28.71 -30.62
N ARG A 378 -23.58 28.75 -31.61
CA ARG A 378 -23.65 29.76 -32.68
C ARG A 378 -24.97 29.70 -33.44
N ILE A 379 -25.46 28.49 -33.72
CA ILE A 379 -26.75 28.29 -34.39
C ILE A 379 -27.90 28.86 -33.55
N HIS A 380 -27.93 28.57 -32.25
CA HIS A 380 -28.94 29.13 -31.36
C HIS A 380 -28.84 30.65 -31.28
N ASP A 381 -27.62 31.22 -31.13
CA ASP A 381 -27.42 32.66 -31.05
C ASP A 381 -27.89 33.37 -32.34
N GLU A 382 -27.63 32.79 -33.52
CA GLU A 382 -28.12 33.31 -34.81
C GLU A 382 -29.65 33.18 -34.96
N PHE A 383 -30.22 32.04 -34.55
CA PHE A 383 -31.66 31.81 -34.58
C PHE A 383 -32.40 32.76 -33.62
N ASP A 384 -31.89 32.96 -32.41
CA ASP A 384 -32.44 33.91 -31.44
C ASP A 384 -32.36 35.35 -31.97
N GLY A 385 -31.24 35.71 -32.61
CA GLY A 385 -31.09 36.99 -33.31
C GLY A 385 -32.14 37.18 -34.40
N TYR A 386 -32.39 36.17 -35.23
CA TYR A 386 -33.45 36.20 -36.23
C TYR A 386 -34.84 36.32 -35.59
N MET A 387 -35.15 35.52 -34.57
CA MET A 387 -36.43 35.56 -33.87
C MET A 387 -36.70 36.93 -33.22
N ALA A 388 -35.65 37.62 -32.75
CA ALA A 388 -35.76 38.99 -32.24
C ALA A 388 -36.11 40.03 -33.33
N THR A 389 -35.80 39.76 -34.60
CA THR A 389 -36.19 40.63 -35.73
C THR A 389 -37.61 40.38 -36.22
N MET A 390 -38.25 39.29 -35.80
CA MET A 390 -39.64 39.00 -36.17
C MET A 390 -40.60 39.92 -35.39
N PRO A 391 -41.57 40.58 -36.06
CA PRO A 391 -42.52 41.44 -35.37
C PRO A 391 -43.31 40.61 -34.36
N ALA A 392 -43.34 41.07 -33.11
CA ALA A 392 -44.10 40.43 -32.04
C ALA A 392 -45.55 40.23 -32.52
N ARG A 393 -46.00 38.97 -32.59
CA ARG A 393 -47.43 38.66 -32.73
C ARG A 393 -48.13 39.10 -31.43
N ASN A 394 -48.36 40.40 -31.30
CA ASN A 394 -49.32 40.96 -30.37
C ASN A 394 -50.71 40.54 -30.84
N GLY A 395 -51.08 39.31 -30.47
CA GLY A 395 -52.46 38.85 -30.49
C GLY A 395 -53.29 39.55 -29.43
N ARG A 396 -53.48 40.86 -29.56
CA ARG A 396 -54.70 41.53 -29.13
C ARG A 396 -55.30 42.18 -30.36
N VAL A 397 -56.23 41.46 -30.97
CA VAL A 397 -57.14 42.01 -31.97
C VAL A 397 -58.05 43.00 -31.23
N CYS A 398 -57.65 44.27 -31.19
CA CYS A 398 -58.59 45.36 -30.96
C CYS A 398 -59.23 45.66 -32.31
N VAL A 399 -60.48 45.22 -32.48
CA VAL A 399 -61.32 45.64 -33.59
C VAL A 399 -61.65 47.12 -33.38
N GLN A 400 -61.06 47.99 -34.21
CA GLN A 400 -61.70 49.26 -34.54
C GLN A 400 -61.64 49.49 -36.05
N ARG A 401 -62.85 49.72 -36.59
CA ARG A 401 -63.15 50.14 -37.95
C ARG A 401 -62.58 51.53 -38.19
N ASP A 402 -61.84 51.75 -39.28
CA ASP A 402 -62.27 52.60 -40.40
C ASP A 402 -61.11 52.94 -41.36
N GLY A 403 -61.51 53.09 -42.63
CA GLY A 403 -60.79 53.26 -43.90
C GLY A 403 -59.38 53.87 -43.95
N GLY A 404 -58.51 53.19 -44.71
CA GLY A 404 -57.29 53.74 -45.33
C GLY A 404 -56.25 52.64 -45.64
N PRO A 405 -55.63 52.58 -46.85
CA PRO A 405 -54.73 51.48 -47.21
C PRO A 405 -53.40 51.62 -46.47
N ARG A 406 -53.08 50.68 -45.57
CA ARG A 406 -51.74 50.54 -44.99
C ARG A 406 -50.80 49.87 -46.01
N PRO A 407 -49.51 50.25 -46.07
CA PRO A 407 -48.55 49.56 -46.90
C PRO A 407 -48.44 48.10 -46.44
N ARG A 408 -48.51 47.15 -47.38
CA ARG A 408 -48.28 45.73 -47.10
C ARG A 408 -46.84 45.58 -46.59
N GLU A 409 -46.67 45.35 -45.30
CA GLU A 409 -45.43 44.79 -44.77
C GLU A 409 -45.20 43.44 -45.46
N LYS A 410 -44.07 43.34 -46.18
CA LYS A 410 -43.66 42.09 -46.82
C LYS A 410 -43.33 41.09 -45.72
N VAL A 411 -44.28 40.19 -45.46
CA VAL A 411 -44.00 38.94 -44.74
C VAL A 411 -42.96 38.19 -45.58
N PRO A 412 -41.81 37.78 -45.00
CA PRO A 412 -40.83 36.97 -45.73
C PRO A 412 -41.52 35.73 -46.31
N ASP A 413 -41.29 35.43 -47.59
CA ASP A 413 -41.88 34.26 -48.22
C ASP A 413 -41.38 33.02 -47.46
N VAL A 414 -42.31 32.19 -46.98
CA VAL A 414 -42.00 30.94 -46.26
C VAL A 414 -41.07 30.08 -47.11
N ASN A 415 -41.16 30.15 -48.44
CA ASN A 415 -40.28 29.42 -49.34
C ASN A 415 -38.84 29.96 -49.35
N GLU A 416 -38.64 31.26 -49.14
CA GLU A 416 -37.32 31.89 -49.03
C GLU A 416 -36.65 31.47 -47.72
N VAL A 417 -37.40 31.47 -46.61
CA VAL A 417 -36.94 30.98 -45.30
C VAL A 417 -36.62 29.48 -45.34
N VAL A 418 -37.46 28.67 -45.99
CA VAL A 418 -37.22 27.24 -46.20
C VAL A 418 -36.01 27.00 -47.10
N CYS A 419 -35.77 27.84 -48.11
CA CYS A 419 -34.58 27.72 -48.97
C CYS A 419 -33.29 28.05 -48.22
N GLU A 420 -33.28 29.08 -47.37
CA GLU A 420 -32.11 29.41 -46.56
C GLU A 420 -31.83 28.34 -45.49
N LEU A 421 -32.87 27.82 -44.82
CA LEU A 421 -32.73 26.66 -43.92
C LEU A 421 -32.19 25.42 -44.64
N LYS A 422 -32.64 25.16 -45.88
CA LYS A 422 -32.14 24.03 -46.68
C LYS A 422 -30.68 24.22 -47.10
N ARG A 423 -30.31 25.41 -47.59
CA ARG A 423 -28.90 25.72 -47.92
C ARG A 423 -28.01 25.53 -46.70
N PHE A 424 -28.46 26.03 -45.55
CA PHE A 424 -27.77 25.94 -44.28
C PHE A 424 -27.58 24.49 -43.78
N ILE A 425 -28.62 23.65 -43.87
CA ILE A 425 -28.53 22.22 -43.53
C ILE A 425 -27.53 21.51 -44.44
N VAL A 426 -27.49 21.86 -45.74
CA VAL A 426 -26.55 21.26 -46.69
C VAL A 426 -25.11 21.65 -46.35
N THR A 427 -24.81 22.93 -46.04
CA THR A 427 -23.46 23.33 -45.62
C THR A 427 -23.03 22.64 -44.33
N CYS A 428 -23.94 22.51 -43.36
CA CYS A 428 -23.67 21.78 -42.11
C CYS A 428 -23.40 20.29 -42.36
N PHE A 429 -24.09 19.67 -43.30
CA PHE A 429 -23.89 18.26 -43.67
C PHE A 429 -22.57 18.06 -44.43
N GLU A 430 -22.22 18.95 -45.35
CA GLU A 430 -20.97 18.91 -46.11
C GLU A 430 -19.74 19.19 -45.23
N ASP A 431 -19.86 20.08 -44.25
CA ASP A 431 -18.82 20.31 -43.24
C ASP A 431 -18.67 19.09 -42.32
N HIS A 432 -19.77 18.45 -41.93
CA HIS A 432 -19.75 17.21 -41.16
C HIS A 432 -19.10 16.05 -41.93
N GLN A 433 -19.38 15.92 -43.23
CA GLN A 433 -18.71 14.92 -44.07
C GLN A 433 -17.23 15.20 -44.25
N ARG A 434 -16.81 16.46 -44.39
CA ARG A 434 -15.39 16.84 -44.47
C ARG A 434 -14.66 16.53 -43.17
N ASP A 435 -15.28 16.79 -42.02
CA ASP A 435 -14.72 16.45 -40.71
C ASP A 435 -14.61 14.93 -40.50
N LEU A 436 -15.60 14.15 -40.96
CA LEU A 436 -15.55 12.68 -40.94
C LEU A 436 -14.44 12.12 -41.86
N GLN A 437 -14.26 12.71 -43.03
CA GLN A 437 -13.17 12.33 -43.95
C GLN A 437 -11.80 12.67 -43.37
N ALA A 438 -11.64 13.86 -42.76
CA ALA A 438 -10.41 14.25 -42.08
C ALA A 438 -10.08 13.33 -40.89
N ALA A 439 -11.10 12.89 -40.14
CA ALA A 439 -10.94 11.94 -39.05
C ALA A 439 -10.52 10.53 -39.54
N ASN A 440 -11.05 10.07 -40.67
CA ASN A 440 -10.69 8.76 -41.24
C ASN A 440 -9.29 8.73 -41.88
N THR A 441 -8.73 9.87 -42.28
CA THR A 441 -7.33 9.97 -42.72
C THR A 441 -6.31 9.98 -41.57
N LEU A 442 -6.76 10.08 -40.30
CA LEU A 442 -5.91 10.14 -39.10
C LEU A 442 -5.88 8.83 -38.29
N PHE A 443 -6.61 7.79 -38.73
CA PHE A 443 -6.62 6.44 -38.14
C PHE A 443 -5.69 5.48 -38.87
#